data_AF-A0AAD4E5S7-F1
#
_entry.id   AF-A0AAD4E5S7-F1
#
_cell.length_a   1.000
_cell.length_b   1.000
_cell.length_c   1.000
_cell.angle_alpha   90.00
_cell.angle_beta   90.00
_cell.angle_gamma   90.00
#
_symmetry.space_group_name_H-M   'P 1'
#
loop_
_entity.id
_entity.type
_entity.pdbx_description
1 polymer ?
#
loop_
_entity_poly.entity_id
_entity_poly.type
_entity_poly.pdbx_seq_one_letter_code
_entity_poly.pdbx_strand_id
1 'polypeptide(L)'
;HRKECLDYQMNDSNFCKMIHMKRTLCRKYKLARNGILESGKAFDRLDEAAPSHLKTEWLARERIAQSSRLNDPSAMDEYEINIKKAPSKKEIELRLLEE
;
A
#
# COMPACT_ATOMS: atom_id res chain seq x y z
N HIS A 1 -40.59 -14.57 1.98
CA HIS A 1 -40.79 -13.18 1.50
C HIS A 1 -39.74 -12.16 1.93
N ARG A 2 -39.61 -11.71 3.19
CA ARG A 2 -38.60 -10.68 3.55
C ARG A 2 -37.15 -11.06 3.17
N LYS A 3 -36.79 -12.34 3.38
CA LYS A 3 -35.49 -12.88 3.02
C LYS A 3 -35.26 -12.90 1.51
N GLU A 4 -36.22 -13.42 0.74
CA GLU A 4 -36.20 -13.40 -0.72
C GLU A 4 -36.04 -11.98 -1.28
N CYS A 5 -36.79 -11.00 -0.75
CA CYS A 5 -36.66 -9.60 -1.19
C CYS A 5 -35.25 -9.03 -0.95
N LEU A 6 -34.65 -9.33 0.21
CA LEU A 6 -33.27 -8.91 0.50
C LEU A 6 -32.28 -9.60 -0.44
N ASP A 7 -32.45 -10.89 -0.70
CA ASP A 7 -31.58 -11.65 -1.61
C ASP A 7 -31.68 -11.09 -3.05
N TYR A 8 -32.88 -10.73 -3.52
CA TYR A 8 -33.06 -10.07 -4.82
C TYR A 8 -32.35 -8.71 -4.88
N GLN A 9 -32.48 -7.86 -3.86
CA GLN A 9 -31.81 -6.56 -3.80
C GLN A 9 -30.28 -6.70 -3.73
N MET A 10 -29.78 -7.67 -2.96
CA MET A 10 -28.35 -7.95 -2.89
C MET A 10 -27.80 -8.46 -4.22
N ASN A 11 -28.53 -9.36 -4.90
CA ASN A 11 -28.14 -9.87 -6.21
C ASN A 11 -28.12 -8.78 -7.28
N ASP A 12 -29.11 -7.88 -7.28
CA ASP A 12 -29.13 -6.72 -8.18
C ASP A 12 -27.96 -5.76 -7.90
N SER A 13 -27.70 -5.46 -6.63
CA SER A 13 -26.54 -4.64 -6.22
C SER A 13 -25.21 -5.28 -6.65
N ASN A 14 -25.06 -6.59 -6.47
CA ASN A 14 -23.87 -7.33 -6.87
C ASN A 14 -23.70 -7.36 -8.40
N PHE A 15 -24.79 -7.55 -9.14
CA PHE A 15 -24.81 -7.48 -10.61
C PHE A 15 -24.38 -6.10 -11.10
N CYS A 16 -24.97 -5.04 -10.53
CA CYS A 16 -24.59 -3.66 -10.83
C CYS A 16 -23.10 -3.41 -10.55
N LYS A 17 -22.59 -3.85 -9.39
CA LYS A 17 -21.16 -3.75 -9.06
C LYS A 17 -20.30 -4.46 -10.11
N MET A 18 -20.66 -5.68 -10.52
CA MET A 18 -19.95 -6.44 -11.55
C MET A 18 -19.87 -5.72 -12.89
N ILE A 19 -20.97 -5.13 -13.36
CA ILE A 19 -21.00 -4.37 -14.61
C ILE A 19 -20.03 -3.17 -14.53
N HIS A 20 -20.01 -2.45 -13.40
CA HIS A 20 -19.11 -1.30 -13.21
C HIS A 20 -17.66 -1.70 -12.96
N MET A 21 -17.41 -2.89 -12.41
CA MET A 21 -16.06 -3.41 -12.17
C MET A 21 -15.27 -3.55 -13.47
N LYS A 22 -15.89 -4.04 -14.55
CA LYS A 22 -15.21 -4.18 -15.86
C LYS A 22 -14.55 -2.88 -16.31
N ARG A 23 -15.30 -1.78 -16.31
CA ARG A 23 -14.78 -0.45 -16.70
C ARG A 23 -13.66 0.00 -15.78
N THR A 24 -13.83 -0.21 -14.48
CA THR A 24 -12.83 0.16 -13.46
C THR A 24 -11.54 -0.63 -13.63
N LEU A 25 -11.62 -1.94 -13.85
CA LEU A 25 -10.49 -2.82 -14.10
C LEU A 25 -9.77 -2.44 -15.39
N CYS A 26 -10.49 -2.23 -16.49
CA CYS A 26 -9.87 -1.78 -17.74
C CYS A 26 -9.14 -0.45 -17.59
N ARG A 27 -9.72 0.51 -16.84
CA ARG A 27 -9.07 1.80 -16.55
C ARG A 27 -7.81 1.60 -15.71
N LYS A 28 -7.89 0.84 -14.60
CA LYS A 28 -6.76 0.56 -13.72
C LYS A 28 -5.63 -0.15 -14.47
N TYR A 29 -5.97 -1.12 -15.32
CA TYR A 29 -5.00 -1.82 -16.16
C TYR A 29 -4.27 -0.88 -17.11
N LYS A 30 -5.00 -0.02 -17.85
CA LYS A 30 -4.37 0.96 -18.75
C LYS A 30 -3.45 1.93 -17.99
N LEU A 31 -3.88 2.41 -16.83
CA LEU A 31 -3.08 3.29 -15.99
C LEU A 31 -1.83 2.59 -15.47
N ALA A 32 -1.96 1.38 -14.93
CA ALA A 32 -0.82 0.59 -14.46
C ALA A 32 0.16 0.33 -15.60
N ARG A 33 -0.33 -0.15 -16.75
CA ARG A 33 0.50 -0.43 -17.94
C ARG A 33 1.27 0.81 -18.39
N ASN A 34 0.61 1.95 -18.47
CA ASN A 34 1.25 3.19 -18.88
C ASN A 34 2.22 3.74 -17.81
N GLY A 35 1.93 3.48 -16.53
CA GLY A 35 2.73 3.91 -15.40
C GLY A 35 4.00 3.09 -15.16
N ILE A 36 4.10 1.86 -15.69
CA ILE A 36 5.26 0.97 -15.46
C ILE A 36 6.59 1.67 -15.78
N LEU A 37 6.67 2.36 -16.92
CA LEU A 37 7.92 3.00 -17.33
C LEU A 37 8.34 4.12 -16.37
N GLU A 38 7.40 4.98 -15.99
CA GLU A 38 7.69 6.11 -15.10
C GLU A 38 7.94 5.65 -13.66
N SER A 39 7.20 4.65 -13.18
CA SER A 39 7.45 4.01 -11.89
C SER A 39 8.79 3.30 -11.86
N GLY A 40 9.18 2.63 -12.95
CA GLY A 40 10.50 2.00 -13.09
C GLY A 40 11.62 3.04 -12.99
N LYS A 41 11.56 4.11 -13.79
CA LYS A 41 12.54 5.21 -13.71
C LYS A 41 12.61 5.85 -12.33
N ALA A 42 11.46 6.05 -11.67
CA ALA A 42 11.42 6.60 -10.32
C ALA A 42 12.07 5.65 -9.31
N PHE A 43 11.83 4.35 -9.44
CA PHE A 43 12.46 3.32 -8.63
C PHE A 43 13.97 3.28 -8.85
N ASP A 44 14.44 3.26 -10.11
CA ASP A 44 15.86 3.24 -10.44
C ASP A 44 16.59 4.44 -9.85
N ARG A 45 15.98 5.64 -9.90
CA ARG A 45 16.54 6.84 -9.25
C ARG A 45 16.68 6.71 -7.75
N LEU A 46 15.69 6.09 -7.08
CA LEU A 46 15.75 5.85 -5.64
C LEU A 46 16.81 4.80 -5.29
N ASP A 47 16.90 3.75 -6.11
CA ASP A 47 17.92 2.73 -5.97
C ASP A 47 19.32 3.35 -6.16
N GLU A 48 19.58 4.08 -7.24
CA GLU A 48 20.85 4.76 -7.48
C GLU A 48 21.26 5.71 -6.34
N ALA A 49 20.30 6.38 -5.70
CA ALA A 49 20.56 7.25 -4.56
C ALA A 49 20.93 6.49 -3.27
N ALA A 50 20.62 5.19 -3.17
CA ALA A 50 20.87 4.41 -1.98
C ALA A 50 22.32 3.89 -1.90
N PRO A 51 22.98 3.97 -0.73
CA PRO A 51 24.29 3.35 -0.51
C PRO A 51 24.30 1.83 -0.74
N SER A 52 25.37 1.31 -1.34
CA SER A 52 25.50 -0.12 -1.70
C SER A 52 25.38 -1.09 -0.52
N HIS A 53 25.89 -0.71 0.66
CA HIS A 53 25.79 -1.54 1.86
C HIS A 53 24.35 -1.69 2.34
N LEU A 54 23.55 -0.61 2.32
CA LEU A 54 22.13 -0.65 2.69
C LEU A 54 21.32 -1.48 1.72
N LYS A 55 21.58 -1.39 0.41
CA LYS A 55 20.92 -2.25 -0.58
C LYS A 55 21.10 -3.72 -0.28
N THR A 56 22.33 -4.11 0.04
CA THR A 56 22.68 -5.51 0.33
C THR A 56 21.98 -5.99 1.60
N GLU A 57 21.94 -5.15 2.63
CA GLU A 57 21.23 -5.43 3.87
C GLU A 57 19.72 -5.57 3.64
N TRP A 58 19.09 -4.61 2.96
CA TRP A 58 17.65 -4.64 2.67
C TRP A 58 17.25 -5.86 1.84
N LEU A 59 18.04 -6.23 0.82
CA LEU A 59 17.79 -7.45 0.04
C LEU A 59 17.91 -8.72 0.90
N ALA A 60 18.82 -8.76 1.86
CA ALA A 60 18.94 -9.89 2.78
C ALA A 60 17.71 -9.98 3.70
N ARG A 61 17.28 -8.87 4.29
CA ARG A 61 16.09 -8.80 5.14
C ARG A 61 14.82 -9.16 4.37
N GLU A 62 14.68 -8.66 3.15
CA GLU A 62 13.56 -8.96 2.26
C GLU A 62 13.43 -10.47 2.00
N ARG A 63 14.55 -11.15 1.69
CA ARG A 63 14.56 -12.60 1.47
C ARG A 63 14.13 -13.37 2.72
N ILE A 64 14.57 -12.94 3.89
CA ILE A 64 14.21 -13.58 5.17
C ILE A 64 12.72 -13.38 5.45
N ALA A 65 12.21 -12.15 5.29
CA ALA A 65 10.80 -11.83 5.46
C ALA A 65 9.90 -12.65 4.53
N GLN A 66 10.23 -12.69 3.23
CA GLN A 66 9.42 -13.41 2.24
C GLN A 66 9.43 -14.93 2.46
N SER A 67 10.56 -15.51 2.85
CA SER A 67 10.66 -16.94 3.14
C SER A 67 9.93 -17.34 4.42
N SER A 68 9.89 -16.45 5.42
CA SER A 68 9.26 -16.71 6.72
C SER A 68 7.78 -16.34 6.76
N ARG A 69 7.26 -15.59 5.78
CA ARG A 69 5.90 -15.03 5.73
C ARG A 69 4.76 -16.01 6.06
N LEU A 70 4.89 -17.28 5.67
CA LEU A 70 3.86 -18.29 5.92
C LEU A 70 3.91 -18.87 7.34
N ASN A 71 5.09 -18.87 7.96
CA ASN A 71 5.33 -19.48 9.27
C ASN A 71 5.27 -18.44 10.40
N ASP A 72 5.64 -17.20 10.10
CA ASP A 72 5.65 -16.08 11.04
C ASP A 72 5.03 -14.84 10.37
N PRO A 73 3.79 -14.47 10.76
CA PRO A 73 3.14 -13.26 10.27
C PRO A 73 3.91 -11.97 10.59
N SER A 74 4.66 -11.94 11.70
CA SER A 74 5.44 -10.75 12.11
C SER A 74 6.69 -10.51 11.26
N ALA A 75 7.12 -11.51 10.48
CA ALA A 75 8.22 -11.35 9.54
C ALA A 75 7.94 -10.28 8.46
N MET A 76 6.67 -9.93 8.23
CA MET A 76 6.28 -8.87 7.29
C MET A 76 6.33 -7.47 7.90
N ASP A 77 6.52 -7.34 9.21
CA ASP A 77 6.60 -6.04 9.90
C ASP A 77 7.85 -5.25 9.48
N GLU A 78 8.83 -5.89 8.84
CA GLU A 78 9.98 -5.23 8.19
C GLU A 78 9.56 -4.18 7.15
N TYR A 79 8.37 -4.32 6.54
CA TYR A 79 7.82 -3.34 5.61
C TYR A 79 7.04 -2.21 6.29
N GLU A 80 6.86 -2.26 7.62
CA GLU A 80 6.13 -1.24 8.35
C GLU A 80 6.98 0.03 8.51
N ILE A 81 6.42 1.15 8.06
CA ILE A 81 7.11 2.43 8.07
C ILE A 81 7.00 3.07 9.45
N ASN A 82 8.04 2.92 10.26
CA ASN A 82 8.17 3.56 11.56
C ASN A 82 8.73 4.99 11.46
N ILE A 83 8.00 5.90 10.82
CA ILE A 83 8.35 7.33 10.84
C ILE A 83 7.81 7.94 12.14
N LYS A 84 8.71 8.53 12.95
CA LYS A 84 8.30 9.35 14.09
C LYS A 84 7.39 10.46 13.58
N LYS A 85 6.13 10.47 14.02
CA LYS A 85 5.17 11.50 13.64
C LYS A 85 5.76 12.87 14.00
N ALA A 86 5.68 13.80 13.06
CA ALA A 86 6.01 15.19 13.33
C ALA A 86 5.15 15.69 14.51
N PRO A 87 5.68 16.61 15.33
CA PRO A 87 4.91 17.18 16.43
C PRO A 87 3.62 17.80 15.86
N SER A 88 2.51 17.51 16.52
CA SER A 88 1.23 18.08 16.20
C SER A 88 1.27 19.60 16.40
N LYS A 89 0.37 20.33 15.72
CA LYS A 89 0.22 21.78 15.89
C LYS A 89 0.12 22.18 17.38
N LYS A 90 -0.60 21.39 18.17
CA LYS A 90 -0.77 21.61 19.62
C LYS A 90 0.55 21.45 20.38
N GLU A 91 1.37 20.45 20.04
CA GLU A 91 2.69 20.26 20.66
C GLU A 91 3.67 21.36 20.28
N ILE A 92 3.54 21.93 19.08
CA ILE A 92 4.32 23.09 18.64
C ILE A 92 3.87 24.35 19.41
N GLU A 93 2.56 24.59 19.49
CA GLU A 93 1.98 25.73 20.23
C GLU A 93 2.35 25.69 21.73
N LEU A 94 2.34 24.50 22.35
CA LEU A 94 2.69 24.33 23.75
C LEU A 94 4.19 24.61 23.99
N ARG A 95 5.06 24.17 23.06
CA ARG A 95 6.51 24.44 23.11
C ARG A 95 6.83 25.93 22.97
N LEU A 96 6.06 26.65 22.13
CA LEU A 96 6.21 28.11 21.93
C LEU A 96 5.71 28.95 23.11
N LEU A 97 4.86 28.39 23.98
CA LEU A 97 4.37 29.05 25.21
C LEU A 97 5.31 28.82 26.40
N GLU A 98 6.21 27.83 26.31
CA GLU A 98 7.21 27.50 27.33
C GLU A 98 8.55 28.22 27.12
N GLU A 99 8.72 28.94 26.00
CA GLU A 99 9.80 29.90 25.71
C GLU A 99 9.47 31.32 26.21
#